data_AF-A0A933L1E0-F1
#
_entry.id   AF-A0A933L1E0-F1
#
_cell.length_a   1.000
_cell.length_b   1.000
_cell.length_c   1.000
_cell.angle_alpha   90.00
_cell.angle_beta   90.00
_cell.angle_gamma   90.00
#
_symmetry.space_group_name_H-M   'P 1'
#
loop_
_entity.id
_entity.type
_entity.pdbx_description
1 polymer ?
#
loop_
_entity_poly.entity_id
_entity_poly.type
_entity_poly.pdbx_seq_one_letter_code
_entity_poly.pdbx_strand_id
1 'polypeptide(L)' 'MIEIRAVEERIQMLFGEGHIRGSTHLASGQEAVAVGIARSIDPDDIVTCTYRGPGHALA' A
#
# COMPACT_ATOMS: atom_id res chain seq x y z
N MET A 1 3.43 7.43 5.53
CA MET A 1 4.63 6.59 5.23
C MET A 1 4.85 5.52 6.28
N ILE A 2 5.08 5.85 7.58
CA ILE A 2 5.30 4.84 8.63
C ILE A 2 4.11 3.88 8.79
N GLU A 3 2.88 4.39 8.73
CA GLU A 3 1.68 3.56 8.78
C GLU A 3 1.60 2.56 7.62
N ILE A 4 1.83 3.04 6.39
CA ILE A 4 1.91 2.17 5.19
C ILE A 4 2.95 1.07 5.39
N ARG A 5 4.16 1.43 5.87
CA ARG A 5 5.21 0.45 6.16
C ARG A 5 4.75 -0.61 7.17
N ALA A 6 4.18 -0.17 8.30
CA ALA A 6 3.74 -1.07 9.36
C ALA A 6 2.62 -2.01 8.90
N VAL A 7 1.67 -1.50 8.11
CA VAL A 7 0.59 -2.31 7.52
C VAL A 7 1.16 -3.35 6.58
N GLU A 8 2.07 -2.97 5.69
CA GLU A 8 2.67 -3.91 4.75
C GLU A 8 3.54 -4.98 5.44
N GLU A 9 4.31 -4.62 6.46
CA GLU A 9 5.04 -5.57 7.30
C GLU A 9 4.07 -6.53 8.00
N ARG A 10 2.92 -6.05 8.49
CA ARG A 10 1.90 -6.91 9.09
C ARG A 10 1.26 -7.85 8.08
N ILE A 11 0.97 -7.38 6.87
CA ILE A 11 0.48 -8.21 5.76
C ILE A 11 1.51 -9.31 5.44
N GLN A 12 2.81 -8.96 5.38
CA GLN A 12 3.87 -9.93 5.14
C GLN A 12 3.91 -11.02 6.21
N MET A 13 3.80 -10.64 7.49
CA MET A 13 3.75 -11.60 8.60
C MET A 13 2.53 -12.52 8.49
N LEU A 14 1.34 -11.97 8.29
CA LEU A 14 0.09 -12.74 8.17
C LEU A 14 0.09 -13.67 6.96
N PHE A 15 0.76 -13.28 5.87
CA PHE A 15 0.97 -14.14 4.71
C PHE A 15 1.90 -15.32 5.05
N GLY A 16 3.00 -15.06 5.76
CA GLY A 16 3.90 -16.11 6.26
C GLY A 16 3.23 -17.08 7.25
N GLU A 17 2.29 -16.58 8.05
CA GLU A 17 1.46 -17.38 8.97
C GLU A 17 0.33 -18.15 8.25
N GLY A 18 0.12 -17.93 6.95
CA GLY A 18 -0.93 -18.59 6.16
C GLY A 18 -2.35 -18.04 6.37
N HIS A 19 -2.49 -16.93 7.09
CA HIS A 19 -3.76 -16.22 7.29
C HIS A 19 -4.20 -15.46 6.04
N ILE A 20 -3.25 -14.98 5.23
CA ILE A 20 -3.50 -14.38 3.92
C ILE A 20 -3.14 -15.40 2.85
N ARG A 21 -4.03 -15.59 1.87
CA ARG A 21 -3.88 -16.58 0.79
C ARG A 21 -3.93 -15.90 -0.58
N GLY A 22 -3.36 -16.57 -1.59
CA GLY A 22 -3.28 -16.04 -2.95
C GLY A 22 -2.03 -15.18 -3.16
N SER A 23 -2.07 -14.29 -4.14
CA SER A 23 -0.95 -13.39 -4.45
C SER A 23 -0.98 -12.14 -3.56
N THR A 24 0.10 -11.91 -2.82
CA THR A 24 0.29 -10.71 -2.00
C THR A 24 1.41 -9.87 -2.60
N HIS A 25 1.10 -8.61 -2.96
CA HIS A 25 2.07 -7.72 -3.57
C HIS A 25 2.29 -6.48 -2.70
N LEU A 26 3.45 -6.46 -2.05
CA LEU A 26 3.89 -5.37 -1.19
C LEU A 26 4.64 -4.32 -2.03
N ALA A 27 4.51 -3.07 -1.63
CA ALA A 27 5.21 -1.91 -2.16
C ALA A 27 6.14 -1.27 -1.12
N SER A 28 6.53 -2.01 -0.08
CA SER A 28 7.48 -1.58 0.95
C SER A 28 8.76 -1.03 0.32
N GLY A 29 9.13 0.19 0.69
CA GLY A 29 10.17 0.99 0.07
C GLY A 29 9.68 1.99 -0.98
N GLN A 30 8.39 1.95 -1.36
CA GLN A 30 7.75 2.88 -2.31
C GLN A 30 6.70 3.78 -1.62
N GLU A 31 6.74 3.93 -0.30
CA GLU A 31 5.75 4.70 0.47
C GLU A 31 5.73 6.19 0.06
N ALA A 32 6.87 6.70 -0.39
CA ALA A 32 6.98 8.07 -0.88
C ALA A 32 6.17 8.30 -2.16
N VAL A 33 5.95 7.26 -2.97
CA VAL A 33 5.12 7.36 -4.19
C VAL A 33 3.66 7.55 -3.81
N ALA A 34 3.13 6.69 -2.95
CA ALA A 34 1.74 6.76 -2.49
C ALA A 34 1.45 8.09 -1.76
N VAL A 35 2.31 8.47 -0.81
CA VAL A 35 2.14 9.72 -0.06
C VAL A 35 2.39 10.94 -0.93
N GLY A 36 3.36 10.90 -1.84
CA GLY A 36 3.66 11.99 -2.76
C GLY A 36 2.48 12.32 -3.66
N ILE A 37 1.85 11.30 -4.27
CA ILE A 37 0.65 11.47 -5.09
C ILE A 37 -0.50 12.01 -4.24
N ALA A 38 -0.84 11.38 -3.12
CA ALA A 38 -1.94 11.81 -2.25
C ALA A 38 -1.81 13.27 -1.76
N ARG A 39 -0.59 13.79 -1.67
CA ARG A 39 -0.31 15.18 -1.29
C ARG A 39 -0.33 16.18 -2.45
N SER A 40 -0.38 15.70 -3.68
CA SER A 40 -0.23 16.53 -4.89
C SER A 40 -1.49 16.60 -5.75
N ILE A 41 -2.52 15.81 -5.42
CA ILE A 41 -3.80 15.73 -6.16
C ILE A 41 -4.94 16.36 -5.37
N ASP A 42 -6.05 16.65 -6.06
CA ASP A 42 -7.28 17.12 -5.44
C ASP A 42 -8.17 15.95 -4.97
N PRO A 43 -9.07 16.16 -3.99
CA PRO A 43 -9.95 15.11 -3.48
C PRO A 43 -10.88 14.46 -4.52
N ASP A 44 -11.16 15.17 -5.61
CA ASP A 44 -12.04 14.72 -6.69
C ASP A 44 -11.28 14.01 -7.83
N ASP A 45 -9.94 13.96 -7.75
CA ASP A 45 -9.12 13.28 -8.74
C ASP A 45 -9.25 11.75 -8.63
N ILE A 46 -9.31 11.10 -9.79
CA ILE A 46 -9.44 9.63 -9.86
C ILE A 46 -8.05 8.99 -9.85
N VAL A 47 -7.80 8.18 -8.83
CA VAL A 47 -6.60 7.35 -8.72
C VAL A 47 -6.92 5.90 -9.05
N THR A 48 -6.09 5.29 -9.91
CA THR A 48 -6.14 3.88 -10.26
C THR A 48 -4.81 3.22 -9.97
N CYS A 49 -4.85 1.95 -9.56
CA CYS A 49 -3.69 1.14 -9.24
C CYS A 49 -3.79 -0.21 -9.94
N THR A 50 -2.64 -0.83 -10.20
CA THR A 50 -2.58 -2.24 -10.53
C THR A 50 -2.64 -3.07 -9.23
N TYR A 51 -1.91 -4.18 -9.15
CA TYR A 51 -1.96 -5.12 -8.03
C TYR A 51 -1.12 -4.70 -6.80
N ARG A 52 -0.42 -3.56 -6.84
CA ARG A 52 0.34 -2.94 -5.71
C ARG A 52 -0.32 -1.66 -5.17
N GLY A 53 -1.65 -1.59 -5.23
CA GLY A 53 -2.44 -0.45 -4.74
C GLY A 53 -2.57 -0.24 -3.22
N PRO A 54 -2.31 -1.21 -2.31
CA PRO A 54 -2.66 -1.03 -0.89
C PRO A 54 -2.10 0.25 -0.24
N GLY A 55 -0.84 0.60 -0.52
CA GLY A 55 -0.24 1.83 0.00
C GLY A 55 -0.91 3.11 -0.49
N HIS A 56 -1.44 3.14 -1.73
CA HIS A 56 -2.14 4.30 -2.29
C HIS A 56 -3.53 4.46 -1.68
N ALA A 57 -4.21 3.37 -1.33
CA ALA A 57 -5.52 3.43 -0.67
C ALA A 57 -5.43 3.90 0.79
N LEU A 58 -4.25 3.79 1.41
CA LEU A 58 -3.99 4.17 2.80
C LEU A 58 -3.37 5.57 2.95
N ALA A 59 -2.77 6.10 1.89
CA ALA A 59 -2.09 7.40 1.88
C ALA A 59 -3.08 8.58 1.92
#